data_AF-A0A948VXX7-F1
#
_entry.id   AF-A0A948VXX7-F1
#
_cell.length_a   1.000
_cell.length_b   1.000
_cell.length_c   1.000
_cell.angle_alpha   90.00
_cell.angle_beta   90.00
_cell.angle_gamma   90.00
#
_symmetry.space_group_name_H-M   'P 1'
#
loop_
_entity.id
_entity.type
_entity.pdbx_description
1 polymer ?
#
loop_
_entity_poly.entity_id
_entity_poly.type
_entity_poly.pdbx_seq_one_letter_code
_entity_poly.pdbx_strand_id
1 'polypeptide(L)' 'MMKCPGQDTRKLKAEIHPCPKCGYGVEIFSDEAKVKCYKCGELVYREKTPTCIEWCSAARECLGEERWQQLKNDI' A
#
# COMPACT_ATOMS: atom_id res chain seq x y z
N MET A 1 23.64 -0.09 7.98
CA MET A 1 22.89 -0.42 6.75
C MET A 1 21.62 0.42 6.75
N MET A 2 21.47 1.34 5.82
CA MET A 2 20.29 2.23 5.73
C MET A 2 19.15 1.43 5.09
N LYS A 3 18.06 1.20 5.84
CA LYS A 3 16.86 0.51 5.33
C LYS A 3 15.91 1.53 4.72
N CYS A 4 15.16 1.13 3.69
CA CYS A 4 14.09 1.96 3.15
C CYS A 4 13.06 2.24 4.26
N PRO A 5 12.75 3.50 4.59
CA PRO A 5 11.74 3.83 5.59
C PRO A 5 10.35 3.28 5.23
N GLY A 6 10.09 3.11 3.93
CA GLY A 6 8.89 2.46 3.38
C GLY A 6 8.92 0.93 3.43
N GLN A 7 9.83 0.32 4.19
CA GLN A 7 9.75 -1.11 4.55
C GLN A 7 9.65 -1.29 6.07
N ASP A 8 9.48 -0.19 6.81
CA ASP A 8 9.25 -0.23 8.24
C ASP A 8 7.81 -0.65 8.51
N THR A 9 7.62 -1.89 8.96
CA THR A 9 6.30 -2.49 9.22
C THR A 9 5.46 -1.70 10.22
N ARG A 10 6.11 -0.90 11.08
CA ARG A 10 5.43 -0.02 12.06
C ARG A 10 4.74 1.18 11.41
N LYS A 11 5.05 1.47 10.15
CA LYS A 11 4.49 2.61 9.39
C LYS A 11 3.50 2.18 8.30
N LEU A 12 3.19 0.89 8.21
CA LEU A 12 2.23 0.39 7.24
C LEU A 12 0.82 0.87 7.58
N LYS A 13 0.04 1.16 6.55
CA LYS A 13 -1.37 1.50 6.67
C LYS A 13 -2.20 0.30 6.25
N ALA A 14 -3.29 0.06 6.96
CA ALA A 14 -4.25 -0.98 6.65
C ALA A 14 -5.51 -0.38 6.01
N GLU A 15 -6.07 -1.07 5.03
CA GLU A 15 -7.35 -0.76 4.41
C GLU A 15 -8.23 -2.02 4.39
N ILE A 16 -9.55 -1.83 4.46
CA ILE A 16 -10.52 -2.92 4.40
C ILE A 16 -11.08 -3.00 2.98
N HIS A 17 -10.89 -4.15 2.34
CA HIS A 17 -11.39 -4.45 1.00
C HIS A 17 -12.44 -5.57 1.07
N PRO A 18 -13.66 -5.37 0.54
CA PRO A 18 -14.67 -6.41 0.55
C PRO A 18 -14.28 -7.55 -0.39
N CYS A 19 -14.33 -8.79 0.10
CA CYS A 19 -14.07 -9.96 -0.72
C CYS A 19 -15.11 -10.06 -1.86
N PRO A 20 -14.68 -10.13 -3.14
CA PRO A 20 -15.61 -10.13 -4.27
C PRO A 20 -16.50 -11.38 -4.32
N LYS A 21 -16.11 -12.46 -3.63
CA LYS A 21 -16.85 -13.73 -3.62
C LYS A 21 -17.87 -13.82 -2.48
N CYS A 22 -17.55 -13.31 -1.29
CA CYS A 22 -18.37 -13.54 -0.09
C CYS A 22 -18.71 -12.29 0.72
N GLY A 23 -18.25 -11.12 0.29
CA GLY A 23 -18.52 -9.82 0.93
C GLY A 23 -17.79 -9.58 2.26
N TYR A 24 -16.98 -10.53 2.75
CA TYR A 24 -16.24 -10.34 3.99
C TYR A 24 -15.16 -9.26 3.82
N GLY A 25 -15.10 -8.30 4.74
CA GLY A 25 -14.05 -7.28 4.75
C GLY A 25 -12.70 -7.90 5.11
N VAL A 26 -11.75 -7.84 4.19
CA VAL A 26 -10.38 -8.32 4.39
C VAL A 26 -9.45 -7.14 4.53
N GLU A 27 -8.55 -7.19 5.50
CA GLU A 27 -7.50 -6.19 5.70
C GLU A 27 -6.36 -6.42 4.69
N ILE A 28 -5.92 -5.34 4.04
CA ILE A 28 -4.76 -5.32 3.14
C ILE A 28 -3.82 -4.20 3.59
N PHE A 29 -2.57 -4.52 3.90
CA PHE A 29 -1.54 -3.53 4.26
C PHE A 29 -0.98 -2.80 3.03
N SER A 30 -0.38 -1.63 3.23
CA SER A 30 0.12 -0.76 2.16
C SER A 30 1.28 -1.38 1.34
N ASP A 31 1.96 -2.38 1.87
CA ASP A 31 3.01 -3.15 1.18
C ASP A 31 2.47 -4.44 0.51
N GLU A 32 1.18 -4.72 0.65
CA GLU A 32 0.53 -5.90 0.10
C GLU A 32 -0.29 -5.54 -1.14
N ALA A 33 -0.11 -6.31 -2.23
CA ALA A 33 -0.94 -6.20 -3.43
C ALA A 33 -2.21 -7.06 -3.35
N LYS A 34 -2.19 -8.11 -2.53
CA LYS A 34 -3.29 -9.07 -2.40
C LYS A 34 -3.18 -9.86 -1.10
N VAL A 35 -4.32 -10.34 -0.62
CA VAL A 35 -4.45 -11.18 0.58
C VAL A 35 -5.43 -12.31 0.33
N LYS A 36 -5.30 -13.42 1.05
CA LYS A 36 -6.29 -14.50 1.01
C LYS A 36 -7.44 -14.20 1.97
N CYS A 37 -8.68 -14.23 1.49
CA CYS A 37 -9.86 -14.08 2.32
C CYS A 37 -9.95 -15.21 3.36
N TYR A 38 -9.91 -14.86 4.65
CA TYR A 38 -9.98 -15.82 5.76
C TYR A 38 -11.31 -16.59 5.81
N LYS A 39 -12.39 -16.05 5.24
CA LYS A 39 -13.72 -16.68 5.27
C LYS A 39 -13.93 -17.72 4.17
N CYS A 40 -13.47 -17.46 2.94
CA CYS A 40 -13.80 -18.30 1.78
C CYS A 40 -12.59 -18.75 0.94
N GLY A 41 -11.39 -18.26 1.27
CA GLY A 41 -10.14 -18.62 0.60
C GLY A 41 -9.85 -17.92 -0.73
N GLU A 42 -10.75 -17.04 -1.20
CA GLU A 42 -10.57 -16.25 -2.43
C GLU A 42 -9.40 -15.27 -2.29
N LEU A 43 -8.66 -15.01 -3.37
CA LEU A 43 -7.65 -13.95 -3.38
C LEU A 43 -8.34 -12.60 -3.59
N VAL A 44 -8.19 -11.72 -2.61
CA VAL A 44 -8.66 -10.33 -2.68
C VAL A 44 -7.47 -9.48 -3.12
N TYR A 45 -7.64 -8.78 -4.23
CA TYR A 45 -6.63 -7.89 -4.79
C TYR A 45 -6.97 -6.45 -4.41
N ARG A 46 -5.94 -5.67 -4.12
CA ARG A 46 -6.07 -4.23 -4.04
C ARG A 46 -6.22 -3.68 -5.47
N GLU A 47 -7.10 -2.71 -5.68
CA GLU A 47 -7.33 -2.12 -7.01
C GLU A 47 -6.09 -1.41 -7.57
N LYS A 48 -5.32 -0.75 -6.71
CA LYS A 48 -4.05 -0.07 -7.06
C LYS A 48 -3.03 -0.30 -5.95
N THR A 49 -1.86 -0.82 -6.27
CA THR A 49 -0.75 -0.90 -5.30
C THR A 49 -0.24 0.52 -5.02
N PRO A 50 -0.28 1.01 -3.78
CA PRO A 50 0.12 2.37 -3.49
C PRO A 50 1.65 2.50 -3.62
N THR A 51 2.09 3.56 -4.28
CA THR A 51 3.51 3.88 -4.37
C THR A 51 4.02 4.47 -3.06
N CYS A 52 5.33 4.47 -2.81
CA CYS A 52 5.88 5.05 -1.58
C CYS A 52 5.52 6.54 -1.41
N ILE A 53 5.18 7.25 -2.48
CA ILE A 53 4.75 8.65 -2.45
C ILE A 53 3.41 8.83 -1.72
N GLU A 54 2.53 7.84 -1.79
CA GLU A 54 1.17 7.93 -1.24
C GLU A 54 1.13 7.71 0.27
N TRP A 55 2.09 6.96 0.82
CA TRP A 55 2.03 6.51 2.20
C TRP A 55 3.29 6.74 3.03
N CYS A 56 4.48 6.78 2.43
CA CYS A 56 5.73 6.93 3.16
C CYS A 56 6.04 8.42 3.43
N SER A 57 6.08 8.82 4.70
CA SER A 57 6.37 10.19 5.09
C SER A 57 7.77 10.68 4.69
N ALA A 58 8.71 9.76 4.49
CA ALA A 58 10.06 10.07 4.03
C ALA A 58 10.16 10.20 2.51
N ALA A 59 9.11 9.89 1.73
CA ALA A 59 9.19 9.83 0.27
C ALA A 59 9.63 11.16 -0.37
N ARG A 60 9.16 12.29 0.16
CA ARG A 60 9.55 13.62 -0.33
C ARG A 60 11.04 13.89 -0.15
N GLU A 61 11.60 13.53 1.01
CA GLU A 61 13.03 13.65 1.30
C GLU A 61 13.85 12.66 0.46
N CYS A 62 13.38 11.41 0.33
CA CYS A 62 14.08 10.38 -0.43
C CYS A 62 14.14 10.65 -1.94
N LEU A 63 13.09 11.22 -2.53
CA LEU A 63 12.99 11.48 -3.97
C LEU A 63 13.52 12.86 -4.36
N GLY A 64 13.53 13.82 -3.43
CA GLY A 64 13.76 15.23 -3.71
C GLY A 64 12.52 15.91 -4.28
N GLU A 65 12.45 17.24 -4.12
CA GLU A 65 11.26 18.04 -4.42
C GLU A 65 10.77 17.89 -5.87
N GLU A 66 11.68 18.01 -6.84
CA GLU A 66 11.34 18.00 -8.27
C GLU A 66 10.73 16.65 -8.70
N ARG A 67 11.42 15.55 -8.39
CA ARG A 67 10.95 14.19 -8.73
C ARG A 67 9.68 13.83 -7.97
N TRP A 68 9.57 14.24 -6.69
CA TRP A 68 8.37 14.02 -5.91
C TRP A 68 7.16 14.75 -6.51
N GLN A 69 7.31 16.00 -6.96
CA GLN A 69 6.24 16.75 -7.62
C GLN A 69 5.82 16.12 -8.95
N GLN A 70 6.77 15.71 -9.81
CA GLN A 70 6.47 15.04 -11.07
C GLN A 70 5.61 13.78 -10.83
N LEU A 71 6.09 12.88 -9.96
CA LEU A 71 5.39 11.63 -9.70
C LEU A 71 4.06 11.84 -8.97
N LYS A 72 3.92 12.88 -8.15
CA LYS A 72 2.65 13.20 -7.49
C LYS A 72 1.59 13.70 -8.48
N ASN A 73 1.99 14.37 -9.55
CA ASN A 73 1.06 14.84 -10.58
C ASN A 73 0.55 13.72 -11.50
N ASP A 74 1.20 12.56 -11.48
CA ASP A 74 0.88 11.38 -12.30
C ASP A 74 0.01 10.32 -11.56
N ILE A 75 -0.34 10.55 -10.29
CA ILE A 75 -1.07 9.61 -9.41
C ILE A 75 -2.54 9.99 -9.28
#